data_AF-A0A4Q9Y680-F1
#
_entry.id   AF-A0A4Q9Y680-F1
#
_cell.length_a   1.000
_cell.length_b   1.000
_cell.length_c   1.000
_cell.angle_alpha   90.00
_cell.angle_beta   90.00
_cell.angle_gamma   90.00
#
_symmetry.space_group_name_H-M   'P 1'
#
loop_
_entity.id
_entity.type
_entity.pdbx_description
1 polymer ?
#
loop_
_entity_poly.entity_id
_entity_poly.type
_entity_poly.pdbx_seq_one_letter_code
_entity_poly.pdbx_strand_id
1 'polypeptide(L)'
;MNLVVGPYVRRPRAVKTGTINTSKFSMFNSLRRIDECIVLIKRTGTPGLTDSTATLGLNLTHLMGLNVIVTSRGRTFTIIVQGRQRTFTLTGCIIEDTFYNIVHPSQPDYLISLNRQLITNSDDLIEQLYENY
;
A
#
# COMPACT_ATOMS: atom_id res chain seq x y z
N MET A 1 -1.17 14.58 1.93
CA MET A 1 -2.62 14.61 1.66
C MET A 1 -3.25 13.46 2.46
N ASN A 2 -4.36 13.68 3.17
CA ASN A 2 -4.98 12.63 3.99
C ASN A 2 -6.11 11.98 3.21
N LEU A 3 -5.94 10.71 2.81
CA LEU A 3 -6.95 9.96 2.08
C LEU A 3 -7.41 8.80 2.96
N VAL A 4 -8.60 8.94 3.55
CA VAL A 4 -9.25 7.86 4.30
C VAL A 4 -9.99 7.01 3.29
N VAL A 5 -9.46 5.83 2.99
CA VAL A 5 -10.15 4.85 2.14
C VAL A 5 -10.50 3.66 2.99
N GLY A 6 -11.75 3.60 3.45
CA GLY A 6 -12.28 2.50 4.22
C GLY A 6 -13.71 2.16 3.81
N PRO A 7 -14.16 0.90 4.00
CA PRO A 7 -15.48 0.48 3.58
C PRO A 7 -16.51 0.94 4.62
N TYR A 8 -16.86 2.22 4.60
CA TYR A 8 -17.90 2.77 5.48
C TYR A 8 -19.24 2.91 4.76
N VAL A 9 -19.75 1.81 4.19
CA VAL A 9 -21.19 1.62 4.00
C VAL A 9 -21.50 0.13 4.15
N ARG A 10 -21.99 -0.28 5.33
CA ARG A 10 -22.79 -1.50 5.45
C ARG A 10 -24.06 -1.29 4.61
N ARG A 11 -24.05 -1.69 3.33
CA ARG A 11 -25.31 -1.92 2.63
C ARG A 11 -25.96 -3.14 3.29
N PRO A 12 -27.24 -3.08 3.69
CA PRO A 12 -27.97 -4.28 4.07
C PRO A 12 -27.89 -5.24 2.88
N ARG A 13 -27.52 -6.50 3.13
CA ARG A 13 -27.58 -7.57 2.13
C ARG A 13 -29.04 -7.72 1.69
N ALA A 14 -29.42 -6.99 0.66
CA ALA A 14 -30.60 -7.32 -0.13
C ALA A 14 -30.28 -8.64 -0.81
N VAL A 15 -31.03 -9.67 -0.42
CA VAL A 15 -31.14 -10.95 -1.13
C VAL A 15 -31.40 -10.63 -2.60
N LYS A 16 -30.41 -10.90 -3.46
CA LYS A 16 -30.58 -10.88 -4.91
C LYS A 16 -30.25 -12.26 -5.44
N THR A 17 -31.32 -13.02 -5.64
CA THR A 17 -31.47 -13.94 -6.76
C THR A 17 -30.98 -13.28 -8.05
N GLY A 18 -30.13 -13.98 -8.80
CA GLY A 18 -29.63 -13.54 -10.11
C GLY A 18 -28.13 -13.28 -10.13
N THR A 19 -27.43 -14.11 -10.90
CA THR A 19 -26.16 -13.86 -11.61
C THR A 19 -25.60 -12.44 -11.51
N ILE A 20 -24.90 -12.14 -10.40
CA ILE A 20 -23.98 -11.00 -10.33
C ILE A 20 -22.59 -11.61 -10.26
N ASN A 21 -21.91 -11.60 -11.42
CA ASN A 21 -20.47 -11.80 -11.49
C ASN A 21 -19.81 -10.85 -10.50
N THR A 22 -19.37 -11.38 -9.36
CA THR A 22 -18.34 -10.73 -8.54
C THR A 22 -17.12 -10.63 -9.45
N SER A 23 -16.97 -9.49 -10.13
CA SER A 23 -15.78 -9.20 -10.93
C SER A 23 -14.57 -9.37 -9.99
N LYS A 24 -13.89 -10.51 -10.16
CA LYS A 24 -12.90 -11.06 -9.26
C LYS A 24 -11.77 -10.06 -9.07
N PHE A 25 -11.78 -9.33 -7.94
CA PHE A 25 -10.53 -8.78 -7.41
C PHE A 25 -9.67 -9.99 -6.99
N SER A 26 -8.90 -10.49 -7.94
CA SER A 26 -7.94 -11.58 -7.71
C SER A 26 -6.87 -11.10 -6.75
N MET A 27 -6.51 -11.94 -5.77
CA MET A 27 -5.37 -11.66 -4.87
C MET A 27 -4.10 -11.38 -5.67
N PHE A 28 -3.87 -12.16 -6.72
CA PHE A 28 -2.76 -11.96 -7.67
C PHE A 28 -2.76 -10.57 -8.31
N ASN A 29 -3.93 -10.10 -8.76
CA ASN A 29 -4.03 -8.76 -9.35
C ASN A 29 -3.81 -7.65 -8.32
N SER A 30 -4.15 -7.91 -7.06
CA SER A 30 -3.98 -6.94 -5.98
C SER A 30 -2.51 -6.82 -5.58
N LEU A 31 -1.80 -7.95 -5.45
CA LEU A 31 -0.35 -8.00 -5.25
C LEU A 31 0.39 -7.31 -6.40
N ARG A 32 0.05 -7.66 -7.66
CA ARG A 32 0.65 -7.01 -8.84
C ARG A 32 0.46 -5.49 -8.84
N ARG A 33 -0.72 -4.98 -8.45
CA ARG A 33 -0.96 -3.54 -8.36
C ARG A 33 -0.15 -2.89 -7.25
N ILE A 34 0.09 -3.60 -6.15
CA ILE A 34 1.00 -3.15 -5.09
C ILE A 34 2.44 -3.09 -5.62
N ASP A 35 2.89 -4.10 -6.37
CA ASP A 35 4.21 -4.07 -7.01
C ASP A 35 4.35 -2.89 -7.98
N GLU A 36 3.33 -2.62 -8.80
CA GLU A 36 3.30 -1.47 -9.71
C GLU A 36 3.41 -0.14 -8.94
N CYS A 37 2.74 -0.04 -7.78
CA CYS A 37 2.88 1.10 -6.87
C CYS A 37 4.29 1.23 -6.29
N ILE A 38 4.87 0.12 -5.81
CA ILE A 38 6.23 0.08 -5.27
C ILE A 38 7.21 0.54 -6.35
N VAL A 39 7.14 -0.02 -7.56
CA VAL A 39 7.98 0.38 -8.69
C VAL A 39 7.83 1.87 -9.02
N LEU A 40 6.60 2.39 -9.03
CA LEU A 40 6.36 3.82 -9.27
C LEU A 40 7.02 4.69 -8.19
N ILE A 41 6.87 4.32 -6.92
CA ILE A 41 7.51 5.01 -5.78
C ILE A 41 9.03 4.96 -5.92
N LYS A 42 9.60 3.79 -6.22
CA LYS A 42 11.05 3.64 -6.38
C LYS A 42 11.61 4.50 -7.51
N ARG A 43 10.87 4.71 -8.60
CA ARG A 43 11.31 5.52 -9.74
C ARG A 43 11.12 7.03 -9.57
N THR A 44 10.16 7.45 -8.75
CA THR A 44 9.73 8.86 -8.73
C THR A 44 9.76 9.49 -7.34
N GLY A 45 10.00 8.70 -6.30
CA GLY A 45 10.08 9.15 -4.92
C GLY A 45 8.74 9.62 -4.36
N THR A 46 8.73 10.80 -3.73
CA THR A 46 7.54 11.38 -3.06
C THR A 46 6.33 11.58 -3.99
N PRO A 47 6.49 12.05 -5.25
CA PRO A 47 5.41 12.04 -6.24
C PRO A 47 4.73 10.68 -6.39
N GLY A 48 5.48 9.62 -6.68
CA GLY A 48 4.92 8.27 -6.84
C GLY A 48 4.24 7.74 -5.60
N LEU A 49 4.72 8.09 -4.41
CA LEU A 49 4.04 7.75 -3.15
C LEU A 49 2.70 8.46 -3.04
N THR A 50 2.63 9.73 -3.39
CA THR A 50 1.38 10.50 -3.37
C THR A 50 0.37 9.88 -4.34
N ASP A 51 0.80 9.56 -5.57
CA ASP A 51 -0.05 8.97 -6.60
C ASP A 51 -0.48 7.53 -6.27
N SER A 52 0.38 6.78 -5.59
CA SER A 52 0.12 5.38 -5.22
C SER A 52 -0.66 5.22 -3.91
N THR A 53 -0.77 6.26 -3.07
CA THR A 53 -1.32 6.15 -1.71
C THR A 53 -2.71 5.52 -1.69
N ALA A 54 -3.62 5.99 -2.54
CA ALA A 54 -4.99 5.48 -2.60
C ALA A 54 -5.05 4.03 -3.11
N THR A 55 -4.26 3.72 -4.15
CA THR A 55 -4.19 2.38 -4.73
C THR A 55 -3.60 1.38 -3.74
N LEU A 56 -2.54 1.73 -3.01
CA LEU A 56 -1.99 0.91 -1.94
C LEU A 56 -3.04 0.62 -0.86
N GLY A 57 -3.71 1.66 -0.34
CA GLY A 57 -4.74 1.48 0.69
C GLY A 57 -5.89 0.56 0.27
N LEU A 58 -6.37 0.69 -0.97
CA LEU A 58 -7.44 -0.17 -1.51
C LEU A 58 -7.01 -1.64 -1.64
N ASN A 59 -5.84 -1.90 -2.22
CA ASN A 59 -5.38 -3.27 -2.43
C ASN A 59 -4.98 -3.95 -1.12
N LEU A 60 -4.37 -3.22 -0.18
CA LEU A 60 -4.06 -3.72 1.16
C LEU A 60 -5.33 -4.01 1.96
N THR A 61 -6.32 -3.12 1.92
CA THR A 61 -7.64 -3.36 2.54
C THR A 61 -8.28 -4.64 1.99
N HIS A 62 -8.20 -4.85 0.68
CA HIS A 62 -8.73 -6.04 0.02
C HIS A 62 -7.98 -7.31 0.44
N LEU A 63 -6.64 -7.28 0.46
CA LEU A 63 -5.81 -8.45 0.79
C LEU A 63 -5.90 -8.84 2.27
N MET A 64 -5.92 -7.87 3.18
CA MET A 64 -5.98 -8.13 4.62
C MET A 64 -7.41 -8.40 5.12
N GLY A 65 -8.44 -7.98 4.37
CA GLY A 65 -9.83 -8.04 4.84
C GLY A 65 -10.11 -7.09 6.02
N LEU A 66 -9.23 -6.10 6.23
CA LEU A 66 -9.26 -5.10 7.30
C LEU A 66 -9.23 -3.70 6.71
N ASN A 67 -9.65 -2.70 7.48
CA ASN A 67 -9.56 -1.31 7.02
C ASN A 67 -8.09 -0.85 7.09
N VAL A 68 -7.48 -0.60 5.93
CA VAL A 68 -6.10 -0.13 5.83
C VAL A 68 -6.08 1.31 5.33
N ILE A 69 -5.59 2.22 6.17
CA ILE A 69 -5.45 3.64 5.86
C ILE A 69 -3.98 3.91 5.58
N VAL A 70 -3.68 4.44 4.39
CA VAL A 70 -2.34 4.88 4.02
C VAL A 70 -2.33 6.40 3.96
N THR A 71 -1.38 7.01 4.66
CA THR A 71 -1.18 8.45 4.64
C THR A 71 0.26 8.76 4.26
N SER A 72 0.48 9.87 3.57
CA SER A 72 1.81 10.28 3.12
C SER A 72 2.06 11.76 3.40
N ARG A 73 3.28 12.04 3.84
CA ARG A 73 3.79 13.39 4.10
C ARG A 73 5.28 13.45 3.75
N GLY A 74 5.61 14.19 2.69
CA GLY A 74 6.98 14.29 2.20
C GLY A 74 7.56 12.90 1.91
N ARG A 75 8.77 12.63 2.41
CA ARG A 75 9.44 11.33 2.26
C ARG A 75 8.94 10.25 3.23
N THR A 76 7.86 10.47 3.96
CA THR A 76 7.34 9.53 4.96
C THR A 76 5.92 9.11 4.63
N PHE A 77 5.59 7.88 4.99
CA PHE A 77 4.23 7.36 4.92
C PHE A 77 3.89 6.55 6.16
N THR A 78 2.62 6.45 6.46
CA THR A 78 2.11 5.70 7.60
C THR A 78 0.98 4.81 7.12
N ILE A 79 1.09 3.51 7.44
CA ILE A 79 0.06 2.51 7.21
C ILE A 79 -0.58 2.20 8.56
N ILE A 80 -1.88 2.46 8.66
CA ILE A 80 -2.69 2.18 9.84
C ILE A 80 -3.63 1.05 9.47
N VAL A 81 -3.53 -0.08 10.17
CA VAL A 81 -4.41 -1.23 9.97
C VAL A 81 -5.37 -1.30 11.15
N GLN A 82 -6.66 -1.15 10.87
CA GLN A 82 -7.73 -1.16 11.86
C GLN A 82 -8.46 -2.51 11.83
N GLY A 83 -8.12 -3.38 12.77
CA GLY A 83 -8.84 -4.61 13.06
C GLY A 83 -9.99 -4.41 14.06
N ARG A 84 -10.78 -5.48 14.28
CA ARG A 84 -11.89 -5.45 15.26
C ARG A 84 -11.41 -5.37 16.71
N GLN A 85 -10.24 -5.91 17.00
CA GLN A 85 -9.68 -6.03 18.37
C GLN A 85 -8.40 -5.22 18.57
N ARG A 86 -7.61 -5.03 17.50
CA ARG A 86 -6.36 -4.27 17.53
C ARG A 86 -6.27 -3.34 16.34
N THR A 87 -5.69 -2.17 16.61
CA THR A 87 -5.19 -1.26 15.59
C THR A 87 -3.69 -1.17 15.78
N PHE A 88 -2.95 -1.32 14.69
CA PHE A 88 -1.51 -1.11 14.70
C PHE A 88 -1.13 -0.10 13.61
N THR A 89 0.07 0.47 13.73
CA THR A 89 0.54 1.53 12.85
C THR A 89 2.00 1.29 12.52
N LEU A 90 2.29 1.22 11.22
CA LEU A 90 3.65 1.12 10.70
C LEU A 90 4.00 2.42 10.00
N THR A 91 5.19 2.93 10.29
CA THR A 91 5.71 4.13 9.61
C THR A 91 6.87 3.73 8.71
N GLY A 92 6.82 4.24 7.49
CA GLY A 92 7.83 4.03 6.47
C GLY A 92 8.37 5.33 5.92
N CYS A 93 9.47 5.22 5.19
CA CYS A 93 10.11 6.33 4.51
C CYS A 93 10.67 5.93 3.15
N ILE A 94 10.84 6.95 2.30
CA ILE A 94 11.52 6.88 1.03
C ILE A 94 12.93 7.40 1.24
N ILE A 95 13.91 6.63 0.79
CA ILE A 95 15.34 6.90 0.94
C ILE A 95 15.92 7.02 -0.47
N GLU A 96 16.74 8.03 -0.74
CA GLU A 96 17.48 8.12 -2.01
C GLU A 96 18.57 7.04 -2.03
N ASP A 97 18.65 6.26 -3.10
CA ASP A 97 19.79 5.35 -3.29
C ASP A 97 21.00 6.16 -3.75
N THR A 98 21.71 6.75 -2.79
CA THR A 98 22.81 7.68 -3.05
C THR A 98 23.88 7.10 -3.98
N PHE A 99 24.26 5.83 -3.78
CA PHE A 99 25.30 5.20 -4.60
C PHE A 99 24.79 4.94 -6.02
N TYR A 100 23.57 4.43 -6.18
CA TYR A 100 22.98 4.24 -7.50
C TYR A 100 22.82 5.57 -8.24
N ASN A 101 22.35 6.61 -7.55
CA ASN A 101 22.04 7.92 -8.13
C ASN A 101 23.29 8.71 -8.52
N ILE A 102 24.43 8.50 -7.86
CA ILE A 102 25.71 9.05 -8.29
C ILE A 102 26.15 8.44 -9.63
N VAL A 103 25.91 7.14 -9.82
CA VAL A 103 26.27 6.43 -11.06
C VAL A 103 25.24 6.72 -12.18
N HIS A 104 23.97 6.91 -11.83
CA HIS A 104 22.84 7.10 -12.77
C HIS A 104 22.05 8.40 -12.49
N PRO A 105 22.66 9.59 -12.63
CA PRO A 105 22.01 10.85 -12.24
C PRO A 105 20.76 11.20 -13.07
N SER A 106 20.60 10.61 -14.26
CA SER A 106 19.44 10.81 -15.12
C SER A 106 18.25 9.89 -14.79
N GLN A 107 18.46 8.88 -13.93
CA GLN A 107 17.47 7.88 -13.56
C GLN A 107 17.54 7.65 -12.04
N PRO A 108 17.04 8.60 -11.24
CA PRO A 108 17.10 8.44 -9.79
C PRO A 108 16.26 7.24 -9.35
N ASP A 109 16.83 6.42 -8.48
CA ASP A 109 16.16 5.33 -7.77
C ASP A 109 16.02 5.68 -6.28
N TYR A 110 14.96 5.14 -5.70
CA TYR A 110 14.60 5.32 -4.32
C TYR A 110 14.31 3.97 -3.68
N LEU A 111 14.77 3.83 -2.43
CA LEU A 111 14.45 2.69 -1.57
C LEU A 111 13.23 3.02 -0.73
N ILE A 112 12.46 1.99 -0.41
CA ILE A 112 11.31 2.09 0.48
C ILE A 112 11.66 1.31 1.75
N SER A 113 11.51 1.96 2.91
CA SER A 113 11.55 1.26 4.18
C SER A 113 10.21 1.36 4.89
N LEU A 114 9.77 0.27 5.52
CA LEU A 114 8.64 0.23 6.42
C LEU A 114 9.09 -0.42 7.73
N ASN A 115 8.86 0.26 8.86
CA ASN A 115 9.21 -0.26 10.18
C ASN A 115 10.66 -0.77 10.29
N ARG A 116 11.62 -0.03 9.70
CA ARG A 116 13.07 -0.36 9.66
C ARG A 116 13.43 -1.57 8.78
N GLN A 117 12.49 -2.14 8.03
CA GLN A 117 12.76 -3.14 7.02
C GLN A 117 12.70 -2.53 5.62
N LEU A 118 13.48 -3.06 4.69
CA LEU A 118 13.43 -2.65 3.29
C LEU A 118 12.29 -3.39 2.58
N ILE A 119 11.50 -2.66 1.82
CA ILE A 119 10.39 -3.20 1.04
C ILE A 119 10.78 -3.17 -0.43
N THR A 120 10.97 -4.35 -1.03
CA THR A 120 11.36 -4.48 -2.44
C THR A 120 10.18 -4.85 -3.33
N ASN A 121 9.19 -5.56 -2.77
CA ASN A 121 8.03 -6.08 -3.48
C ASN A 121 6.81 -6.16 -2.56
N SER A 122 5.68 -6.60 -3.11
CA SER A 122 4.42 -6.75 -2.40
C SER A 122 4.43 -7.84 -1.33
N ASP A 123 5.18 -8.93 -1.49
CA ASP A 123 5.30 -9.98 -0.49
C ASP A 123 5.98 -9.46 0.78
N ASP A 124 7.10 -8.73 0.65
CA ASP A 124 7.79 -8.09 1.78
C ASP A 124 6.85 -7.16 2.56
N LEU A 125 6.06 -6.36 1.83
CA LEU A 125 5.11 -5.43 2.43
C LEU A 125 4.01 -6.16 3.20
N ILE A 126 3.49 -7.24 2.63
CA ILE A 126 2.41 -8.04 3.21
C ILE A 126 2.91 -8.83 4.43
N GLU A 127 4.11 -9.41 4.35
CA GLU A 127 4.78 -10.07 5.47
C GLU A 127 4.91 -9.11 6.66
N GLN A 128 5.40 -7.89 6.43
CA GLN A 128 5.51 -6.87 7.48
C GLN A 128 4.17 -6.52 8.13
N LEU A 129 3.08 -6.53 7.36
CA LEU A 129 1.75 -6.27 7.91
C LEU A 129 1.23 -7.47 8.73
N TYR A 130 1.52 -8.71 8.32
CA TYR A 130 1.11 -9.91 9.05
C TYR A 130 1.92 -10.14 10.33
N GLU A 131 3.22 -9.84 10.35
CA GLU A 131 4.05 -9.95 11.57
C GLU A 131 3.58 -9.03 12.70
N ASN A 132 2.88 -7.95 12.37
CA ASN A 132 2.40 -6.93 13.31
C ASN A 132 0.89 -7.02 13.60
N TYR A 133 0.18 -7.99 13.01
CA TYR A 133 -1.25 -8.21 13.21
C TYR A 133 -1.58 -8.87 14.55
#